data_AF-A0A2N3I9K3-F1
#
_entry.id   AF-A0A2N3I9K3-F1
#
_cell.length_a   1.000
_cell.length_b   1.000
_cell.length_c   1.000
_cell.angle_alpha   90.00
_cell.angle_beta   90.00
_cell.angle_gamma   90.00
#
_symmetry.space_group_name_H-M   'P 1'
#
loop_
_entity.id
_entity.type
_entity.pdbx_description
1 polymer ?
#
loop_
_entity_poly.entity_id
_entity_poly.type
_entity_poly.pdbx_seq_one_letter_code
_entity_poly.pdbx_strand_id
1 'polypeptide(L)'
;MKANYLCPKCRIYLNVGDQIVISAKNEKGYKGILLFSIHLGDYEIKKHSNFDIEENESLSMFCPCCHKSLRHPKVHNNIFKILMQDAEDQEYEILFSGVYGERCTYQIKEEKVSSFGKDAGKYLNFTNLINMS
;
A
#
# COMPACT_ATOMS: atom_id res chain seq x y z
N MET A 1 -11.80 -9.54 -12.67
CA MET A 1 -10.41 -9.88 -12.30
C MET A 1 -10.35 -9.92 -10.78
N LYS A 2 -10.08 -11.07 -10.15
CA LYS A 2 -9.91 -11.18 -8.70
C LYS A 2 -8.41 -11.17 -8.40
N ALA A 3 -7.82 -9.97 -8.33
CA ALA A 3 -6.41 -9.84 -7.94
C ALA A 3 -6.26 -10.22 -6.47
N ASN A 4 -5.20 -10.95 -6.15
CA ASN A 4 -4.82 -11.28 -4.79
C ASN A 4 -3.74 -10.33 -4.32
N TYR A 5 -3.82 -9.87 -3.09
CA TYR A 5 -2.82 -9.02 -2.46
C TYR A 5 -2.16 -9.77 -1.33
N LEU A 6 -0.84 -9.79 -1.28
CA LEU A 6 -0.09 -10.59 -0.33
C LEU A 6 0.86 -9.73 0.50
N CYS A 7 1.08 -10.14 1.74
CA CYS A 7 2.14 -9.56 2.56
C CYS A 7 3.52 -9.94 1.99
N PRO A 8 4.45 -8.98 1.80
CA PRO A 8 5.79 -9.28 1.30
C PRO A 8 6.67 -9.98 2.32
N LYS A 9 6.21 -10.16 3.57
CA LYS A 9 6.99 -10.74 4.68
C LYS A 9 6.56 -12.15 5.06
N CYS A 10 5.26 -12.41 5.09
CA CYS A 10 4.72 -13.73 5.44
C CYS A 10 3.89 -14.37 4.33
N ARG A 11 3.75 -13.70 3.16
CA ARG A 11 3.10 -14.22 1.96
C ARG A 11 1.63 -14.62 2.13
N ILE A 12 0.99 -14.22 3.23
CA ILE A 12 -0.44 -14.43 3.43
C ILE A 12 -1.26 -13.43 2.62
N TYR A 13 -2.44 -13.85 2.17
CA TYR A 13 -3.41 -12.98 1.51
C TYR A 13 -3.91 -11.90 2.47
N LEU A 14 -3.93 -10.66 1.98
CA LEU A 14 -4.33 -9.45 2.68
C LEU A 14 -5.73 -8.99 2.28
N ASN A 15 -6.26 -9.44 1.13
CA ASN A 15 -7.59 -9.06 0.67
C ASN A 15 -8.66 -10.12 0.97
N VAL A 16 -9.85 -9.66 1.32
CA VAL A 16 -11.08 -10.46 1.44
C VAL A 16 -12.13 -9.79 0.55
N GLY A 17 -12.55 -10.48 -0.51
CA GLY A 17 -13.31 -9.85 -1.58
C GLY A 17 -12.49 -8.74 -2.25
N ASP A 18 -13.13 -7.59 -2.45
CA ASP A 18 -12.54 -6.44 -3.16
C ASP A 18 -11.90 -5.42 -2.20
N GLN A 19 -11.49 -5.86 -1.00
CA GLN A 19 -10.92 -5.00 0.04
C GLN A 19 -9.62 -5.58 0.57
N ILE A 20 -8.54 -4.79 0.55
CA ILE A 20 -7.25 -5.09 1.17
C ILE A 20 -7.29 -4.64 2.63
N VAL A 21 -7.02 -5.56 3.56
CA VAL A 21 -7.08 -5.32 5.00
C VAL A 21 -5.69 -5.01 5.54
N ILE A 22 -5.53 -3.83 6.14
CA ILE A 22 -4.26 -3.35 6.69
C ILE A 22 -4.44 -2.93 8.16
N SER A 23 -3.50 -3.30 9.02
CA SER A 23 -3.43 -2.73 10.37
C SER A 23 -2.62 -1.44 10.34
N ALA A 24 -3.16 -0.38 10.93
CA ALA A 24 -2.54 0.93 10.94
C ALA A 24 -2.40 1.48 12.37
N LYS A 25 -1.42 2.37 12.55
CA LYS A 25 -1.23 3.18 13.74
C LYS A 25 -1.02 4.63 13.30
N ASN A 26 -1.80 5.55 13.86
CA ASN A 26 -1.71 6.98 13.56
C ASN A 26 -0.60 7.65 14.40
N GLU A 27 -0.35 8.95 14.21
CA GLU A 27 0.76 9.66 14.87
C GLU A 27 0.53 9.79 16.38
N LYS A 28 -0.74 9.92 16.80
CA LYS A 28 -1.18 9.90 18.21
C LYS A 28 -1.01 8.51 18.87
N GLY A 29 -0.73 7.50 18.06
CA GLY A 29 -0.46 6.14 18.48
C GLY A 29 -1.68 5.23 18.63
N TYR A 30 -2.86 5.71 18.26
CA TYR A 30 -4.07 4.91 18.17
C TYR A 30 -3.95 3.91 17.02
N LYS A 31 -4.49 2.70 17.23
CA LYS A 31 -4.47 1.61 16.27
C LYS A 31 -5.83 1.42 15.64
N GLY A 32 -5.86 1.03 14.38
CA GLY A 32 -7.09 0.70 13.67
C GLY A 32 -6.85 -0.22 12.49
N ILE A 33 -7.96 -0.57 11.83
CA ILE A 33 -7.96 -1.32 10.57
C ILE A 33 -8.39 -0.39 9.45
N LEU A 34 -7.67 -0.48 8.33
CA LEU A 34 -7.99 0.19 7.08
C LEU A 34 -8.37 -0.86 6.04
N LEU A 35 -9.41 -0.56 5.27
CA LEU A 35 -9.80 -1.32 4.10
C LEU A 35 -9.56 -0.45 2.86
N PHE A 36 -8.64 -0.89 2.01
CA PHE A 36 -8.35 -0.25 0.72
C PHE A 36 -9.07 -1.01 -0.40
N SER A 37 -9.42 -0.31 -1.48
CA SER A 37 -9.87 -0.96 -2.71
C SER A 37 -8.78 -1.82 -3.34
N ILE A 38 -9.15 -2.93 -3.96
CA ILE A 38 -8.24 -3.72 -4.83
C ILE A 38 -8.03 -3.06 -6.20
N HIS A 39 -8.80 -2.02 -6.53
CA HIS A 39 -8.70 -1.34 -7.82
C HIS A 39 -7.64 -0.23 -7.73
N LEU A 40 -6.51 -0.41 -8.43
CA LEU A 40 -5.45 0.60 -8.46
C LEU A 40 -5.99 1.94 -8.99
N GLY A 41 -5.71 3.02 -8.26
CA GLY A 41 -6.23 4.36 -8.56
C GLY A 41 -7.54 4.70 -7.85
N ASP A 42 -8.16 3.74 -7.17
CA ASP A 42 -9.22 3.98 -6.19
C ASP A 42 -8.61 4.19 -4.80
N TYR A 43 -8.89 5.35 -4.22
CA TYR A 43 -8.34 5.81 -2.94
C TYR A 43 -9.41 5.89 -1.85
N GLU A 44 -10.58 5.28 -2.05
CA GLU A 44 -11.54 5.10 -0.96
C GLU A 44 -10.92 4.20 0.12
N ILE A 45 -10.85 4.72 1.35
CA ILE A 45 -10.37 3.99 2.52
C ILE A 45 -11.52 3.90 3.51
N LYS A 46 -11.94 2.67 3.83
CA LYS A 46 -12.91 2.42 4.90
C LYS A 46 -12.17 2.17 6.20
N LYS A 47 -12.69 2.73 7.28
CA LYS A 47 -12.18 2.60 8.64
C LYS A 47 -13.34 2.66 9.62
N HIS A 48 -13.13 2.17 10.84
CA HIS A 48 -14.11 2.41 11.90
C HIS A 48 -14.21 3.91 12.21
N SER A 49 -15.41 4.40 12.53
CA SER A 49 -15.65 5.83 12.80
C SER A 49 -14.73 6.40 13.87
N ASN A 50 -14.47 5.62 14.93
CA ASN A 50 -13.62 6.04 16.06
C ASN A 50 -12.11 5.98 15.78
N PHE A 51 -11.68 5.50 14.61
CA PHE A 51 -10.27 5.61 14.23
C PHE A 51 -10.06 6.93 13.51
N ASP A 52 -9.86 7.99 14.30
CA ASP A 52 -9.68 9.34 13.78
C ASP A 52 -8.30 9.50 13.14
N ILE A 53 -8.31 9.91 11.87
CA ILE A 53 -7.13 10.15 11.05
C ILE A 53 -7.36 11.50 10.37
N GLU A 54 -6.37 12.37 10.45
CA GLU A 54 -6.44 13.72 9.86
C GLU A 54 -5.85 13.71 8.44
N GLU A 55 -6.34 14.60 7.58
CA GLU A 55 -5.77 14.78 6.24
C GLU A 55 -4.28 15.16 6.35
N ASN A 56 -3.43 14.51 5.55
CA ASN A 56 -1.97 14.60 5.59
C ASN A 56 -1.27 13.93 6.79
N GLU A 57 -1.99 13.20 7.65
CA GLU A 57 -1.36 12.45 8.74
C GLU A 57 -0.58 11.24 8.20
N SER A 58 0.64 11.01 8.72
CA SER A 58 1.47 9.86 8.33
C SER A 58 1.14 8.62 9.15
N LEU A 59 0.72 7.56 8.46
CA LEU A 59 0.33 6.30 9.10
C LEU A 59 1.48 5.29 9.11
N SER A 60 1.63 4.59 10.22
CA SER A 60 2.42 3.36 10.28
C SER A 60 1.54 2.17 9.91
N MET A 61 1.86 1.46 8.83
CA MET A 61 1.08 0.31 8.35
C MET A 61 1.82 -1.02 8.48
N PHE A 62 1.05 -2.05 8.85
CA PHE A 62 1.53 -3.37 9.22
C PHE A 62 0.65 -4.46 8.60
N CYS A 63 1.24 -5.62 8.37
CA CYS A 63 0.48 -6.81 8.04
C CYS A 63 -0.41 -7.20 9.24
N PRO A 64 -1.73 -7.42 9.06
CA PRO A 64 -2.62 -7.82 10.15
C PRO A 64 -2.29 -9.20 10.72
N CYS A 65 -1.63 -10.07 9.95
CA CYS A 65 -1.36 -11.45 10.37
C CYS A 65 0.00 -11.63 11.03
N CYS A 66 1.07 -11.01 10.50
CA CYS A 66 2.42 -11.19 11.04
C CYS A 66 2.95 -9.95 11.78
N HIS A 67 2.19 -8.85 11.80
CA HIS A 67 2.50 -7.58 12.45
C HIS A 67 3.80 -6.89 12.00
N LYS A 68 4.53 -7.45 11.03
CA LYS A 68 5.69 -6.81 10.43
C LYS A 68 5.27 -5.56 9.66
N SER A 69 6.09 -4.52 9.73
CA SER A 69 5.88 -3.28 9.00
C SER A 69 5.88 -3.56 7.49
N LEU A 70 4.95 -2.90 6.80
CA LEU A 70 4.86 -2.90 5.34
C LEU A 70 5.68 -1.76 4.72
N ARG A 71 6.35 -0.92 5.54
CA ARG A 71 7.15 0.21 5.05
C ARG A 71 8.27 -0.29 4.14
N HIS A 72 8.43 0.38 3.00
CA HIS A 72 9.51 0.09 2.09
C HIS A 72 10.83 0.69 2.62
N PRO A 73 11.88 -0.12 2.84
CA PRO A 73 13.08 0.34 3.53
C PRO A 73 13.95 1.30 2.71
N LYS A 74 13.80 1.34 1.38
CA LYS A 74 14.73 2.04 0.46
C LYS A 74 14.11 3.19 -0.35
N VAL A 75 12.77 3.33 -0.38
CA VAL A 75 12.13 4.33 -1.26
C VAL A 75 11.94 5.65 -0.52
N HIS A 76 11.11 5.64 0.50
CA HIS A 76 10.80 6.81 1.32
C HIS A 76 10.08 6.35 2.59
N ASN A 77 10.15 7.12 3.68
CA ASN A 77 9.50 6.76 4.95
C ASN A 77 7.96 6.64 4.84
N ASN A 78 7.37 7.30 3.85
CA ASN A 78 5.94 7.30 3.60
C ASN A 78 5.50 6.23 2.59
N ILE A 79 6.43 5.46 2.01
CA ILE A 79 6.08 4.45 1.00
C ILE A 79 6.03 3.07 1.66
N PHE A 80 4.95 2.35 1.37
CA PHE A 80 4.68 1.00 1.82
C PHE A 80 4.60 0.06 0.63
N LYS A 81 4.80 -1.24 0.86
CA LYS A 81 4.82 -2.28 -0.16
C LYS A 81 3.92 -3.45 0.22
N ILE A 82 3.12 -3.86 -0.75
CA ILE A 82 2.44 -5.17 -0.79
C ILE A 82 2.73 -5.83 -2.14
N LEU A 83 2.41 -7.11 -2.26
CA LEU A 83 2.50 -7.83 -3.53
C LEU A 83 1.11 -7.98 -4.11
N MET A 84 0.97 -7.83 -5.42
CA MET A 84 -0.24 -8.17 -6.15
C MET A 84 0.04 -9.39 -7.02
N GLN A 85 -0.88 -10.34 -7.05
CA GLN A 85 -0.90 -11.48 -7.92
C GLN A 85 -2.17 -11.40 -8.77
N ASP A 86 -2.01 -11.36 -10.09
CA ASP A 86 -3.15 -11.30 -11.01
C ASP A 86 -3.79 -12.69 -11.24
N ALA A 87 -4.69 -12.78 -12.22
CA ALA A 87 -5.40 -14.02 -12.53
C ALA A 87 -4.53 -15.07 -13.23
N GLU A 88 -3.37 -14.68 -13.76
CA GLU A 88 -2.38 -15.56 -14.40
C GLU A 88 -1.23 -15.90 -13.44
N ASP A 89 -1.43 -15.67 -12.13
CA ASP A 89 -0.45 -15.84 -11.07
C ASP A 89 0.80 -14.97 -11.23
N GLN A 90 0.72 -13.92 -12.04
CA GLN A 90 1.82 -13.00 -12.23
C GLN A 90 1.93 -12.02 -11.06
N GLU A 91 3.12 -11.92 -10.49
CA GLU A 91 3.39 -11.03 -9.37
C GLU A 91 3.87 -9.64 -9.79
N TYR A 92 3.44 -8.66 -9.02
CA TYR A 92 3.78 -7.25 -9.12
C TYR A 92 4.06 -6.70 -7.72
N GLU A 93 4.99 -5.76 -7.62
CA GLU A 93 5.12 -4.94 -6.42
C GLU A 93 4.16 -3.77 -6.48
N ILE A 94 3.39 -3.58 -5.42
CA ILE A 94 2.52 -2.42 -5.28
C ILE A 94 3.10 -1.54 -4.19
N LEU A 95 3.58 -0.37 -4.60
CA LEU A 95 4.03 0.68 -3.70
C LEU A 95 2.93 1.73 -3.54
N PHE A 96 2.70 2.21 -2.34
CA PHE A 96 1.67 3.21 -2.07
C PHE A 96 2.03 4.10 -0.90
N SER A 97 1.45 5.29 -0.87
CA SER A 97 1.66 6.25 0.22
C SER A 97 0.92 5.83 1.49
N GLY A 98 1.56 6.06 2.64
CA GLY A 98 0.95 5.98 3.97
C GLY A 98 0.51 7.32 4.52
N VAL A 99 0.53 8.39 3.72
CA VAL A 99 -0.04 9.68 4.11
C VAL A 99 -1.53 9.67 3.81
N TYR A 100 -2.37 9.93 4.82
CA TYR A 100 -3.82 9.95 4.63
C TYR A 100 -4.23 11.10 3.70
N GLY A 101 -5.06 10.78 2.70
CA GLY A 101 -5.48 11.72 1.65
C GLY A 101 -4.58 11.77 0.42
N GLU A 102 -3.34 11.29 0.52
CA GLU A 102 -2.38 11.30 -0.58
C GLU A 102 -2.67 10.19 -1.59
N ARG A 103 -2.84 10.56 -2.86
CA ARG A 103 -3.25 9.66 -3.94
C ARG A 103 -2.04 9.29 -4.79
N CYS A 104 -1.30 8.30 -4.32
CA CYS A 104 -0.06 7.84 -4.93
C CYS A 104 0.07 6.32 -4.84
N THR A 105 0.08 5.66 -5.99
CA THR A 105 0.29 4.21 -6.10
C THR A 105 1.14 3.89 -7.32
N TYR A 106 2.06 2.94 -7.17
CA TYR A 106 2.89 2.43 -8.24
C TYR A 106 2.73 0.91 -8.32
N GLN A 107 2.51 0.39 -9.51
CA GLN A 107 2.62 -1.02 -9.84
C GLN A 107 3.93 -1.25 -10.58
N ILE A 108 4.75 -2.17 -10.09
CA ILE A 108 6.10 -2.40 -10.59
C ILE A 108 6.26 -3.88 -10.92
N LYS A 109 6.80 -4.16 -12.11
CA LYS A 109 7.28 -5.47 -12.52
C LYS A 109 8.50 -5.27 -13.39
N GLU A 110 9.64 -5.80 -12.95
CA GLU A 110 10.94 -5.57 -13.61
C GLU A 110 11.18 -4.06 -13.79
N GLU A 111 11.49 -3.60 -15.00
CA GLU A 111 11.72 -2.18 -15.33
C GLU A 111 10.42 -1.42 -15.68
N LYS A 112 9.26 -2.09 -15.66
CA LYS A 112 7.97 -1.47 -15.99
C LYS A 112 7.31 -0.92 -14.75
N VAL A 113 7.07 0.39 -14.76
CA VAL A 113 6.36 1.11 -13.70
C VAL A 113 5.09 1.72 -14.27
N SER A 114 3.94 1.40 -13.67
CA SER A 114 2.67 2.08 -13.90
C SER A 114 2.30 2.89 -12.65
N SER A 115 1.91 4.15 -12.83
CA SER A 115 1.61 5.08 -11.75
C SER A 115 0.13 5.47 -11.76
N PHE A 116 -0.43 5.66 -10.57
CA PHE A 116 -1.83 6.01 -10.35
C PHE A 116 -1.94 7.12 -9.32
N GLY A 117 -2.93 7.99 -9.50
CA GLY A 117 -3.25 9.08 -8.60
C GLY A 117 -2.51 10.40 -8.92
N LYS A 118 -3.10 11.51 -8.45
CA LYS A 118 -2.61 12.88 -8.74
C LYS A 118 -1.26 13.19 -8.08
N ASP A 119 -0.94 12.50 -6.98
CA ASP A 119 0.28 12.74 -6.20
C ASP A 119 1.40 11.77 -6.59
N ALA A 120 1.20 10.94 -7.62
CA ALA A 120 2.19 9.98 -8.10
C ALA A 120 3.52 10.61 -8.52
N GLY A 121 3.54 11.90 -8.89
CA GLY A 121 4.77 12.64 -9.17
C GLY A 121 5.73 12.75 -7.98
N LYS A 122 5.22 12.66 -6.74
CA LYS A 122 5.94 13.05 -5.52
C LYS A 122 7.15 12.18 -5.21
N TYR A 123 7.10 10.88 -5.52
CA TYR A 123 8.17 9.92 -5.22
C TYR A 123 8.82 9.30 -6.47
N LEU A 124 8.51 9.82 -7.65
CA LEU A 124 9.14 9.44 -8.92
C LEU A 124 10.53 10.06 -9.08
N ASN A 125 11.43 9.82 -8.11
CA ASN A 125 12.86 9.93 -8.39
C ASN A 125 13.27 8.62 -9.08
N PHE A 126 13.33 8.67 -10.41
CA PHE A 126 13.53 7.54 -11.33
C PHE A 126 14.75 6.65 -11.00
N THR A 127 15.77 7.19 -10.32
CA THR A 127 16.97 6.45 -9.90
C THR A 127 16.73 5.41 -8.80
N ASN A 128 15.65 5.54 -8.01
CA ASN A 128 15.36 4.63 -6.90
C ASN A 128 14.39 3.51 -7.26
N LEU A 129 13.45 3.72 -8.20
CA LEU A 129 12.41 2.73 -8.50
C LEU A 129 12.86 1.68 -9.55
N ILE A 130 13.79 2.05 -10.43
CA ILE A 130 14.25 1.19 -11.53
C ILE A 130 15.41 0.27 -11.09
N ASN A 131 16.25 0.70 -10.15
CA ASN A 131 17.37 -0.09 -9.62
C ASN A 131 16.96 -1.16 -8.58
N MET A 132 15.73 -1.67 -8.66
CA MET A 132 15.17 -2.62 -7.67
C MET A 132 15.07 -4.08 -8.18
N SER A 133 15.72 -4.40 -9.31
CA SER A 133 15.94 -5.78 -9.79
C SER A 133 17.09 -6.48 -9.04
#